data_AF-A0A9Q0HS97-F1
#
_entry.id   AF-A0A9Q0HS97-F1
#
_cell.length_a   1.000
_cell.length_b   1.000
_cell.length_c   1.000
_cell.angle_alpha   90.00
_cell.angle_beta   90.00
_cell.angle_gamma   90.00
#
_symmetry.space_group_name_H-M   'P 1'
#
loop_
_entity.id
_entity.type
_entity.pdbx_description
1 polymer ?
#
loop_
_entity_poly.entity_id
_entity_poly.type
_entity_poly.pdbx_seq_one_letter_code
_entity_poly.pdbx_strand_id
1 'polypeptide(L)' 'MVNAIKGIFISCDVPMAQFIVNLNNAMPANEKFIVHMLDSTHMFVQPHVAEMIRSRIAEFRDQNSYDKPQ' A
#
# COMPACT_ATOMS: atom_id res chain seq x y z
N MET A 1 0.47 -3.43 29.50
CA MET A 1 -0.59 -4.01 28.65
C MET A 1 -0.13 -3.97 27.21
N VAL A 2 -0.33 -5.04 26.44
CA VAL A 2 0.08 -5.14 25.03
C VAL A 2 -1.18 -5.10 24.17
N ASN A 3 -1.19 -4.26 23.12
CA ASN A 3 -2.28 -4.23 22.14
C ASN A 3 -1.83 -5.01 20.89
N ALA A 4 -2.49 -6.13 20.61
CA ALA A 4 -2.19 -6.97 19.45
C ALA A 4 -3.24 -6.74 18.36
N ILE A 5 -2.81 -6.25 17.21
CA ILE A 5 -3.67 -5.98 16.05
C ILE A 5 -3.33 -6.97 14.94
N LYS A 6 -4.34 -7.64 14.39
CA LYS A 6 -4.19 -8.46 13.19
C LYS A 6 -4.20 -7.55 11.95
N GLY A 7 -3.24 -7.77 11.05
CA GLY A 7 -3.08 -6.95 9.85
C GLY A 7 -2.08 -7.56 8.89
N ILE A 8 -1.73 -6.80 7.87
CA ILE A 8 -0.81 -7.22 6.82
C ILE A 8 0.46 -6.39 6.92
N PHE A 9 1.59 -7.10 6.96
CA PHE A 9 2.91 -6.50 6.83
C PHE A 9 3.25 -6.36 5.35
N ILE A 10 3.60 -5.16 4.93
CA ILE A 10 4.04 -4.86 3.57
C ILE A 10 5.50 -4.43 3.63
N SER A 11 6.32 -5.04 2.78
CA SER A 11 7.71 -4.68 2.52
C SER A 11 7.84 -4.34 1.03
N CYS A 12 8.30 -3.13 0.73
CA CYS A 12 8.49 -2.66 -0.64
C CYS A 12 9.57 -1.57 -0.69
N ASP A 13 10.01 -1.21 -1.90
CA ASP A 13 10.92 -0.09 -2.09
C ASP A 13 10.26 1.26 -1.76
N VAL A 14 11.08 2.28 -1.51
CA VAL A 14 10.61 3.61 -1.05
C VAL A 14 9.58 4.24 -2.00
N PRO A 15 9.73 4.21 -3.34
CA PRO A 15 8.74 4.76 -4.25
C PRO A 15 7.37 4.07 -4.12
N MET A 16 7.35 2.74 -4.00
CA MET A 16 6.12 2.00 -3.84
C MET A 16 5.46 2.28 -2.49
N ALA A 17 6.26 2.42 -1.43
CA ALA A 17 5.73 2.82 -0.12
C ALA A 17 5.05 4.20 -0.18
N GLN A 18 5.67 5.17 -0.86
CA GLN A 18 5.07 6.49 -1.07
C GLN A 18 3.78 6.44 -1.90
N PHE A 19 3.73 5.58 -2.93
CA PHE A 19 2.51 5.35 -3.70
C PHE A 19 1.37 4.83 -2.79
N ILE A 20 1.64 3.84 -1.94
CA ILE A 20 0.64 3.31 -0.99
C ILE A 20 0.20 4.36 0.04
N VAL A 21 1.12 5.19 0.54
CA VAL A 21 0.80 6.32 1.43
C VAL A 21 -0.12 7.32 0.73
N ASN A 22 0.12 7.62 -0.54
CA ASN A 22 -0.73 8.50 -1.33
C ASN A 22 -2.13 7.90 -1.55
N LEU A 23 -2.22 6.61 -1.83
CA LEU A 23 -3.51 5.90 -1.90
C LEU A 23 -4.28 6.03 -0.58
N ASN A 24 -3.61 5.82 0.55
CA ASN A 24 -4.21 5.96 1.88
C ASN A 24 -4.66 7.40 2.18
N ASN A 25 -3.89 8.40 1.75
CA ASN A 25 -4.22 9.81 1.95
C ASN A 25 -5.41 10.27 1.10
N ALA A 26 -5.64 9.63 -0.04
CA ALA A 26 -6.79 9.88 -0.90
C ALA A 26 -8.10 9.28 -0.35
N MET A 27 -8.03 8.38 0.64
CA MET A 27 -9.22 7.78 1.26
C MET A 27 -9.87 8.72 2.28
N PRO A 28 -11.21 8.66 2.43
CA PRO A 28 -11.91 9.23 3.57
C PRO A 28 -11.31 8.79 4.92
N ALA A 29 -11.47 9.60 5.97
CA ALA A 29 -10.84 9.34 7.26
C ALA A 29 -11.21 7.98 7.88
N ASN A 30 -12.45 7.51 7.66
CA ASN A 30 -12.95 6.20 8.12
C ASN A 30 -12.45 5.01 7.27
N GLU A 31 -11.86 5.27 6.11
CA GLU A 31 -11.37 4.26 5.15
C GLU A 31 -9.85 4.22 5.07
N LYS A 32 -9.14 5.07 5.85
CA LYS A 32 -7.69 4.98 5.98
C LYS A 32 -7.30 3.61 6.51
N PHE A 33 -6.36 2.98 5.82
CA PHE A 33 -6.01 1.58 6.01
C PHE A 33 -4.59 1.36 6.53
N ILE A 34 -3.72 2.38 6.51
CA ILE A 34 -2.41 2.29 7.16
C ILE A 34 -2.59 2.40 8.66
N VAL A 35 -2.19 1.35 9.39
CA VAL A 35 -2.22 1.30 10.85
C VAL A 35 -0.94 1.93 11.41
N HIS A 36 0.22 1.50 10.91
CA HIS A 36 1.52 2.04 11.29
C HIS A 36 2.52 2.03 10.13
N MET A 37 3.27 3.12 9.99
CA MET A 37 4.54 3.11 9.26
C MET A 37 5.61 2.59 10.22
N LEU A 38 6.34 1.55 9.82
CA LEU A 38 7.43 0.98 10.62
C LEU A 38 8.76 1.65 10.26
N ASP A 39 8.96 1.91 8.98
CA ASP A 39 10.06 2.73 8.43
C ASP A 39 9.67 3.21 7.01
N SER A 40 10.64 3.61 6.19
CA SER A 40 10.41 4.10 4.82
C SER A 40 10.05 3.02 3.79
N THR A 41 10.25 1.74 4.13
CA THR A 41 10.07 0.57 3.27
C THR A 41 9.06 -0.44 3.81
N HIS A 42 8.70 -0.32 5.09
CA HIS A 42 7.84 -1.24 5.80
C HIS A 42 6.64 -0.53 6.42
N MET A 43 5.48 -1.14 6.27
CA MET A 43 4.23 -0.65 6.85
C MET A 43 3.32 -1.79 7.28
N PHE A 44 2.46 -1.50 8.25
CA PHE A 44 1.42 -2.39 8.72
C PHE A 44 0.06 -1.81 8.37
N VAL A 45 -0.76 -2.59 7.65
CA VAL A 45 -2.05 -2.15 7.11
C VAL A 45 -3.20 -3.05 7.56
N GLN A 46 -4.42 -2.55 7.42
CA GLN A 46 -5.63 -3.32 7.67
C GLN A 46 -5.73 -4.53 6.72
N PRO A 47 -6.27 -5.68 7.16
CA PRO A 47 -6.26 -6.90 6.35
C PRO A 47 -7.18 -6.86 5.12
N HIS A 48 -8.26 -6.07 5.17
CA HIS A 48 -9.27 -6.04 4.10
C HIS A 48 -8.83 -5.30 2.83
N VAL A 49 -7.74 -4.53 2.88
CA VAL A 49 -7.25 -3.74 1.74
C VAL A 49 -6.23 -4.46 0.85
N ALA A 50 -5.91 -5.71 1.16
CA ALA A 50 -4.87 -6.48 0.46
C ALA A 50 -5.08 -6.53 -1.05
N GLU A 51 -6.30 -6.85 -1.48
CA GLU A 51 -6.65 -6.97 -2.90
C GLU A 51 -6.66 -5.59 -3.58
N MET A 52 -7.18 -4.57 -2.92
CA MET A 52 -7.18 -3.20 -3.43
C MET A 52 -5.75 -2.71 -3.69
N ILE A 53 -4.84 -2.89 -2.73
CA ILE A 53 -3.44 -2.49 -2.88
C ILE A 53 -2.80 -3.26 -4.05
N ARG A 54 -3.02 -4.58 -4.15
CA ARG A 54 -2.49 -5.39 -5.26
C ARG A 54 -2.99 -4.92 -6.62
N SER A 55 -4.29 -4.63 -6.76
CA SER A 55 -4.87 -4.13 -8.02
C SER A 55 -4.27 -2.79 -8.41
N ARG A 56 -4.22 -1.83 -7.47
CA ARG A 56 -3.68 -0.49 -7.75
C ARG A 56 -2.19 -0.52 -8.10
N ILE A 57 -1.41 -1.39 -7.48
CA ILE A 57 0.01 -1.58 -7.82
C ILE A 57 0.16 -2.17 -9.23
N ALA A 58 -0.66 -3.16 -9.59
CA ALA A 58 -0.64 -3.74 -10.93
C ALA A 58 -0.97 -2.67 -11.99
N GLU A 59 -2.07 -1.94 -11.80
CA GLU A 59 -2.47 -0.84 -12.68
C GLU A 59 -1.38 0.24 -12.79
N PHE A 60 -0.78 0.62 -11.66
CA PHE A 60 0.29 1.60 -11.63
C PHE A 60 1.52 1.10 -12.41
N ARG A 61 1.90 -0.16 -12.23
CA ARG A 61 3.04 -0.74 -12.96
C ARG A 61 2.76 -0.79 -14.46
N ASP A 62 1.57 -1.20 -14.86
CA ASP A 62 1.20 -1.34 -16.27
C ASP A 62 1.16 0.03 -16.97
N GLN A 63 0.70 1.08 -16.29
CA GLN A 63 0.72 2.46 -16.81
C GLN A 63 2.14 3.05 -16.94
N ASN A 64 3.09 2.58 -16.13
CA ASN A 64 4.47 3.06 -16.13
C ASN A 64 5.44 2.13 -16.88
N SER A 65 4.94 1.00 -17.40
CA SER A 65 5.74 0.06 -18.18
C SER A 65 5.63 0.41 -19.66
N TYR A 66 6.77 0.51 -20.33
CA TYR A 66 6.80 0.62 -21.78
C TYR A 66 6.83 -0.78 -22.38
N ASP A 67 5.79 -1.12 -23.12
CA ASP A 67 5.79 -2.28 -24.00
C ASP A 67 6.19 -1.84 -25.41
N LYS A 68 7.19 -2.52 -25.98
CA LYS A 68 7.62 -2.26 -27.35
C LYS A 68 6.44 -2.58 -28.29
N PRO A 69 5.97 -1.63 -29.11
CA PRO A 69 4.97 -1.93 -30.12
C PRO A 69 5.53 -2.94 -31.12
N GLN A 70 4.73 -3.95 -31.46
CA GLN A 70 5.10 -5.02 -32.42
C GLN A 70 5.32 -4.46 -33.82
#